data_AF-A0AA35Q2A5-F1
#
_entry.id   AF-A0AA35Q2A5-F1
#
_cell.length_a   1.000
_cell.length_b   1.000
_cell.length_c   1.000
_cell.angle_alpha   90.00
_cell.angle_beta   90.00
_cell.angle_gamma   90.00
#
_symmetry.space_group_name_H-M   'P 1'
#
loop_
_entity.id
_entity.type
_entity.pdbx_description
1 polymer ?
#
loop_
_entity_poly.entity_id
_entity_poly.type
_entity_poly.pdbx_seq_one_letter_code
_entity_poly.pdbx_strand_id
1 'polypeptide(L)'
;MTSTYSLTSDKNQPVLVDSGFTFCQLPEKRYNDMADYFSAIHGIPIRPVVDCEKRKARSTVNFKFGNAAIRPTTSTLFWRGGGRVLRLGHYKKRWVRPKNTLVLGDTFLRAAYVLFDWDN
;
A
#
# COMPACT_ATOMS: atom_id res chain seq x y z
N MET A 1 9.38 -17.16 12.81
CA MET A 1 8.08 -17.52 12.20
C MET A 1 7.66 -16.37 11.29
N THR A 2 7.47 -16.63 9.99
CA THR A 2 7.05 -15.63 9.02
C THR A 2 5.53 -15.61 9.00
N SER A 3 4.91 -14.71 9.75
CA SER A 3 3.45 -14.57 9.76
C SER A 3 2.98 -13.94 8.45
N THR A 4 2.42 -14.76 7.56
CA THR A 4 1.79 -14.29 6.31
C THR A 4 0.41 -13.72 6.63
N TYR A 5 0.26 -12.40 6.49
CA TYR A 5 -1.02 -11.72 6.66
C TYR A 5 -1.65 -11.46 5.29
N SER A 6 -2.83 -12.04 5.06
CA SER A 6 -3.53 -11.96 3.79
C SER A 6 -4.59 -10.86 3.83
N LEU A 7 -4.29 -9.73 3.21
CA LEU A 7 -5.24 -8.63 2.95
C LEU A 7 -6.12 -8.99 1.72
N THR A 8 -6.95 -10.02 1.80
CA THR A 8 -7.76 -10.50 0.66
C THR A 8 -9.03 -9.68 0.47
N SER A 9 -9.13 -8.85 -0.57
CA SER A 9 -10.40 -8.22 -0.98
C SER A 9 -11.39 -9.25 -1.51
N ASP A 10 -12.65 -9.21 -1.06
CA ASP A 10 -13.71 -10.13 -1.52
C ASP A 10 -14.29 -9.74 -2.89
N LYS A 11 -13.81 -8.64 -3.49
CA LYS A 11 -14.25 -8.14 -4.80
C LYS A 11 -13.04 -7.73 -5.65
N ASN A 12 -13.07 -8.10 -6.94
CA ASN A 12 -12.21 -7.52 -7.97
C ASN A 12 -12.48 -6.02 -8.03
N GLN A 13 -11.45 -5.21 -7.78
CA GLN A 13 -11.59 -3.77 -7.67
C GLN A 13 -10.83 -3.10 -8.82
N PRO A 14 -11.47 -2.24 -9.62
CA PRO A 14 -10.75 -1.44 -10.60
C PRO A 14 -9.74 -0.52 -9.90
N VAL A 15 -8.55 -0.47 -10.48
CA VAL A 15 -7.43 0.38 -10.04
C VAL A 15 -6.90 1.15 -11.24
N LEU A 16 -6.42 2.36 -10.99
CA LEU A 16 -5.62 3.15 -11.92
C LEU A 16 -4.15 2.99 -11.52
N VAL A 17 -3.29 2.62 -12.46
CA VAL A 17 -1.84 2.63 -12.25
C VAL A 17 -1.32 4.00 -12.67
N ASP A 18 -0.68 4.73 -11.77
CA ASP A 18 -0.36 6.15 -11.94
C ASP A 18 1.02 6.51 -11.36
N SER A 19 1.99 6.76 -12.24
CA SER A 19 3.34 7.20 -11.86
C SER A 19 3.39 8.65 -11.35
N GLY A 20 2.33 9.44 -11.55
CA GLY A 20 2.16 10.76 -10.95
C GLY A 20 1.75 10.71 -9.47
N PHE A 21 1.51 9.52 -8.93
CA PHE A 21 1.02 9.34 -7.57
C PHE A 21 2.07 8.71 -6.66
N THR A 22 2.49 9.43 -5.61
CA THR A 22 3.55 8.92 -4.71
C THR A 22 3.14 7.69 -3.90
N PHE A 23 1.87 7.56 -3.51
CA PHE A 23 1.41 6.51 -2.58
C PHE A 23 0.19 5.77 -3.10
N CYS A 24 0.16 4.46 -2.95
CA CYS A 24 -1.03 3.68 -3.31
C CYS A 24 -2.23 4.05 -2.43
N GLN A 25 -3.42 3.97 -3.00
CA GLN A 25 -4.68 4.04 -2.24
C GLN A 25 -5.18 2.63 -1.99
N LEU A 26 -5.58 2.35 -0.75
CA LEU A 26 -6.23 1.10 -0.39
C LEU A 26 -7.72 1.33 -0.07
N PRO A 27 -8.58 0.32 -0.30
CA PRO A 27 -9.90 0.31 0.31
C PRO A 27 -9.79 0.56 1.81
N GLU A 28 -10.74 1.30 2.37
CA GLU A 28 -10.73 1.69 3.78
C GLU A 28 -10.52 0.52 4.74
N LYS A 29 -11.24 -0.59 4.52
CA LYS A 29 -11.05 -1.81 5.31
C LYS A 29 -9.62 -2.33 5.25
N ARG A 30 -9.02 -2.40 4.06
CA ARG A 30 -7.65 -2.92 3.86
C ARG A 30 -6.58 -2.00 4.43
N TYR A 31 -6.81 -0.70 4.35
CA TYR A 31 -5.96 0.28 5.01
C TYR A 31 -5.96 0.09 6.53
N ASN A 32 -7.14 -0.06 7.14
CA ASN A 32 -7.28 -0.28 8.58
C ASN A 32 -6.67 -1.64 8.97
N ASP A 33 -6.99 -2.73 8.25
CA ASP A 33 -6.41 -4.07 8.46
C ASP A 33 -4.85 -3.99 8.46
N MET A 34 -4.25 -3.23 7.55
CA MET A 34 -2.80 -3.01 7.49
C MET A 34 -2.27 -2.14 8.63
N ALA A 35 -3.00 -1.11 9.04
CA ALA A 35 -2.65 -0.28 10.19
C ALA A 35 -2.63 -1.10 11.48
N ASP A 36 -3.64 -1.95 11.69
CA ASP A 36 -3.74 -2.83 12.85
C ASP A 36 -2.61 -3.88 12.86
N TYR A 37 -2.33 -4.49 11.70
CA TYR A 37 -1.22 -5.45 11.57
C TYR A 37 0.14 -4.86 12.00
N PHE A 38 0.38 -3.59 11.68
CA PHE A 38 1.62 -2.90 12.07
C PHE A 38 1.54 -2.19 13.42
N SER A 39 0.42 -2.33 14.15
CA SER A 39 0.17 -1.63 15.41
C SER A 39 0.36 -0.12 15.26
N ALA A 40 -0.14 0.44 14.16
CA ALA A 40 0.08 1.83 13.82
C ALA A 40 -0.67 2.76 14.79
N ILE A 41 0.02 3.82 15.24
CA ILE A 41 -0.56 4.84 16.11
C ILE A 41 -1.42 5.78 15.26
N HIS A 42 -2.72 5.76 15.56
CA HIS A 42 -3.71 6.65 14.99
C HIS A 42 -3.66 7.99 15.74
N GLY A 43 -3.55 9.11 15.02
CA GLY A 43 -3.41 10.43 15.66
C GLY A 43 -3.00 11.55 14.71
N ILE A 44 -2.54 11.21 13.50
CA ILE A 44 -2.30 12.18 12.43
C ILE A 44 -3.26 11.84 11.28
N PRO A 45 -4.12 12.79 10.83
CA PRO A 45 -5.35 12.48 10.11
C PRO A 45 -5.15 11.79 8.75
N ILE A 46 -3.95 11.82 8.18
CA ILE A 46 -3.70 11.38 6.81
C ILE A 46 -2.93 10.05 6.73
N ARG A 47 -2.00 9.78 7.66
CA ARG A 47 -1.16 8.57 7.68
C ARG A 47 -0.73 8.22 9.11
N PRO A 48 -1.08 7.05 9.66
CA PRO A 48 -0.68 6.64 11.00
C PRO A 48 0.83 6.41 11.07
N VAL A 49 1.36 6.55 12.27
CA VAL A 49 2.78 6.36 12.57
C VAL A 49 3.00 4.90 12.92
N VAL A 50 4.10 4.33 12.43
CA VAL A 50 4.50 2.94 12.69
C VAL A 50 5.87 2.96 13.35
N ASP A 51 6.12 1.99 14.23
CA ASP A 51 7.47 1.75 14.75
C ASP A 51 8.45 1.42 13.59
N CYS A 52 9.59 2.11 13.55
CA CYS A 52 10.63 1.89 12.54
C CYS A 52 11.12 0.45 12.50
N GLU A 53 11.09 -0.28 13.61
CA GLU A 53 11.50 -1.69 13.68
C GLU A 53 10.63 -2.59 12.79
N LYS A 54 9.37 -2.22 12.55
CA LYS A 54 8.47 -2.94 11.63
C LYS A 54 8.95 -2.94 10.18
N ARG A 55 9.79 -1.97 9.78
CA ARG A 55 10.39 -1.93 8.43
C ARG A 55 11.35 -3.10 8.17
N LYS A 56 11.91 -3.70 9.23
CA LYS A 56 12.80 -4.87 9.11
C LYS A 56 12.04 -6.16 8.83
N ALA A 57 10.70 -6.15 8.91
CA ALA A 57 9.88 -7.29 8.59
C ALA A 57 10.07 -7.71 7.12
N ARG A 58 10.22 -9.02 6.90
CA ARG A 58 10.31 -9.64 5.57
C ARG A 58 8.96 -10.17 5.07
N SER A 59 7.86 -9.70 5.66
CA SER A 59 6.52 -10.04 5.18
C SER A 59 6.26 -9.39 3.81
N THR A 60 5.30 -9.92 3.06
CA THR A 60 4.91 -9.39 1.75
C THR A 60 3.43 -9.03 1.73
N VAL A 61 3.04 -8.13 0.82
CA VAL A 61 1.63 -7.90 0.48
C VAL A 61 1.37 -8.42 -0.92
N ASN A 62 0.28 -9.16 -1.09
CA ASN A 62 -0.06 -9.76 -2.37
C ASN A 62 -1.02 -8.86 -3.15
N PHE A 63 -0.56 -8.30 -4.27
CA PHE A 63 -1.41 -7.67 -5.26
C PHE A 63 -1.70 -8.69 -6.37
N LYS A 64 -2.95 -9.18 -6.42
CA LYS A 64 -3.38 -10.22 -7.36
C LYS A 64 -4.06 -9.61 -8.58
N PHE A 65 -3.60 -10.00 -9.77
CA PHE A 65 -4.15 -9.61 -11.07
C PHE A 65 -4.41 -10.90 -11.88
N GLY A 66 -5.67 -11.33 -11.95
CA GLY A 66 -6.01 -12.63 -12.54
C GLY A 66 -5.24 -13.77 -11.84
N ASN A 67 -4.40 -14.48 -12.61
CA ASN A 67 -3.55 -15.56 -12.11
C ASN A 67 -2.16 -15.10 -11.65
N ALA A 68 -1.77 -13.85 -11.95
CA ALA A 68 -0.51 -13.28 -11.53
C ALA A 68 -0.62 -12.64 -10.13
N ALA A 69 0.49 -12.64 -9.39
CA ALA A 69 0.58 -11.98 -8.10
C ALA A 69 1.94 -11.28 -7.94
N ILE A 70 1.88 -9.97 -7.72
CA ILE A 70 3.04 -9.13 -7.42
C ILE A 70 3.13 -9.05 -5.89
N ARG A 71 4.33 -9.33 -5.35
CA ARG A 71 4.53 -9.54 -3.90
C ARG A 71 5.61 -8.62 -3.33
N PRO A 72 5.39 -7.29 -3.29
CA PRO A 72 6.29 -6.37 -2.60
C PRO A 72 6.53 -6.80 -1.16
N THR A 73 7.77 -6.65 -0.70
CA THR A 73 8.05 -6.70 0.74
C THR A 73 7.36 -5.54 1.43
N THR A 74 6.84 -5.77 2.63
CA THR A 74 6.15 -4.73 3.43
C THR A 74 7.04 -3.54 3.74
N SER A 75 8.37 -3.72 3.71
CA SER A 75 9.36 -2.64 3.81
C SER A 75 9.18 -1.53 2.77
N THR A 76 8.69 -1.86 1.56
CA THR A 76 8.40 -0.90 0.48
C THR A 76 7.16 -0.07 0.75
N LEU A 77 6.27 -0.58 1.60
CA LEU A 77 4.98 0.04 1.94
C LEU A 77 5.10 1.11 3.01
N PHE A 78 6.31 1.40 3.50
CA PHE A 78 6.56 2.44 4.48
C PHE A 78 7.20 3.66 3.85
N TRP A 79 6.78 4.82 4.34
CA TRP A 79 7.35 6.10 3.99
C TRP A 79 8.02 6.72 5.21
N ARG A 80 9.25 7.22 5.04
CA ARG A 80 9.99 7.92 6.09
C ARG A 80 9.65 9.41 6.02
N GLY A 81 8.90 9.89 7.01
CA GLY A 81 8.81 11.32 7.28
C GLY A 81 10.10 11.80 7.97
N GLY A 82 10.41 13.09 7.89
CA GLY A 82 11.61 13.66 8.51
C GLY A 82 11.87 13.13 9.94
N GLY A 83 13.14 12.90 10.27
CA GLY A 83 13.55 12.32 11.56
C GLY A 83 13.39 10.79 11.65
N ARG A 84 12.84 10.31 12.78
CA ARG A 84 12.64 8.88 13.13
C ARG A 84 11.19 8.41 12.94
N VAL A 85 10.37 9.15 12.18
CA VAL A 85 8.95 8.84 12.01
C VAL A 85 8.73 8.00 10.75
N LEU A 86 8.28 6.76 10.93
CA LEU A 86 7.83 5.90 9.84
C LEU A 86 6.31 5.98 9.73
N ARG A 87 5.79 5.98 8.50
CA ARG A 87 4.36 6.02 8.22
C ARG A 87 4.01 4.95 7.19
N LEU A 88 2.74 4.55 7.14
CA LEU A 88 2.25 3.78 6.01
C LEU A 88 2.31 4.63 4.73
N GLY A 89 2.97 4.12 3.71
CA GLY A 89 3.09 4.68 2.36
C GLY A 89 1.84 4.46 1.50
N HIS A 90 0.68 4.46 2.14
CA HIS A 90 -0.61 4.30 1.51
C HIS A 90 -1.55 5.38 2.03
N TYR A 91 -2.53 5.73 1.21
CA TYR A 91 -3.65 6.54 1.66
C TYR A 91 -4.90 5.67 1.82
N LYS A 92 -5.69 6.02 2.82
CA LYS A 92 -7.09 5.60 2.86
C LYS A 92 -7.84 6.37 1.77
N LYS A 93 -8.51 5.64 0.86
CA LYS A 93 -9.18 6.19 -0.36
C LYS A 93 -9.93 7.50 -0.14
N ARG A 94 -10.65 7.62 0.99
CA ARG A 94 -11.46 8.81 1.32
C ARG A 94 -10.69 10.14 1.36
N TRP A 95 -9.38 10.10 1.59
CA TRP A 95 -8.56 11.29 1.82
C TRP A 95 -7.95 11.91 0.57
N VAL A 96 -7.97 11.22 -0.57
CA VAL A 96 -7.23 11.65 -1.75
C VAL A 96 -8.09 11.54 -3.00
N ARG A 97 -7.92 12.50 -3.92
CA ARG A 97 -8.57 12.47 -5.23
C ARG A 97 -7.77 11.59 -6.21
N PRO A 98 -8.42 10.91 -7.16
CA PRO A 98 -9.89 10.83 -7.34
C PRO A 98 -10.57 9.97 -6.26
N LYS A 99 -11.72 10.43 -5.74
CA LYS A 99 -12.43 9.74 -4.64
C LYS A 99 -13.04 8.39 -5.03
N ASN A 100 -13.23 8.13 -6.32
CA ASN A 100 -13.97 6.96 -6.82
C ASN A 100 -13.06 5.85 -7.35
N THR A 101 -11.78 6.12 -7.60
CA THR A 101 -10.83 5.18 -8.18
C THR A 101 -9.74 4.85 -7.17
N LEU A 102 -9.34 3.58 -7.05
CA LEU A 102 -8.12 3.25 -6.32
C LEU A 102 -6.92 3.51 -7.21
N VAL A 103 -5.84 4.04 -6.64
CA VAL A 103 -4.62 4.36 -7.38
C VAL A 103 -3.47 3.47 -6.90
N LEU A 104 -2.76 2.83 -7.82
CA LEU A 104 -1.48 2.18 -7.58
C LEU A 104 -0.37 3.13 -8.02
N GLY A 105 0.27 3.77 -7.04
CA GLY A 105 1.34 4.73 -7.24
C GLY A 105 2.73 4.15 -6.99
N ASP A 106 3.72 5.02 -6.76
CA ASP A 106 5.14 4.65 -6.62
C ASP A 106 5.42 3.58 -5.56
N THR A 107 4.66 3.56 -4.46
CA THR A 107 4.78 2.51 -3.44
C THR A 107 4.62 1.09 -4.02
N PHE A 108 3.77 0.92 -5.04
CA PHE A 108 3.62 -0.32 -5.79
C PHE A 108 4.61 -0.40 -6.95
N LEU A 109 4.76 0.68 -7.73
CA LEU A 109 5.61 0.70 -8.93
C LEU A 109 7.10 0.47 -8.63
N ARG A 110 7.56 0.71 -7.40
CA ARG A 110 8.93 0.33 -6.98
C ARG A 110 9.16 -1.17 -6.90
N ALA A 111 8.09 -1.97 -6.82
CA ALA A 111 8.16 -3.43 -6.73
C ALA A 111 7.79 -4.13 -8.05
N ALA A 112 7.44 -3.36 -9.09
CA ALA A 112 7.04 -3.90 -10.38
C ALA A 112 7.50 -2.97 -11.51
N TYR A 113 8.20 -3.53 -12.50
CA TYR A 113 8.41 -2.82 -13.75
C TYR A 113 7.11 -2.85 -14.55
N VAL A 114 6.52 -1.68 -14.79
CA VAL A 114 5.23 -1.54 -15.49
C VAL A 114 5.45 -0.90 -16.85
N LEU A 115 4.88 -1.54 -17.87
CA LEU A 115 4.81 -1.04 -19.23
C LEU A 115 3.38 -0.59 -19.50
N PHE A 116 3.22 0.60 -20.07
CA PHE A 116 1.96 1.07 -20.61
C PHE A 116 2.02 0.90 -22.12
N ASP A 117 1.28 -0.07 -22.62
CA ASP A 117 1.10 -0.27 -24.05
C ASP A 117 -0.10 0.57 -24.49
N TRP A 118 0.10 1.45 -25.47
CA TRP A 118 -0.99 2.26 -26.03
C TRP A 118 -1.61 1.57 -27.25
N ASP A 119 -0.82 0.72 -27.93
CA ASP A 119 -1.24 0.09 -29.18
C ASP A 119 -2.19 -1.09 -28.93
N ASN A 120 -2.25 -1.61 -27.70
CA ASN A 120 -3.10 -2.71 -27.24
C ASN A 120 -3.97 -2.33 -26.03
#